data_AF-A0A2N1RAE8-F1
#
_entry.id   AF-A0A2N1RAE8-F1
#
_cell.length_a   1.000
_cell.length_b   1.000
_cell.length_c   1.000
_cell.angle_alpha   90.00
_cell.angle_beta   90.00
_cell.angle_gamma   90.00
#
_symmetry.space_group_name_H-M   'P 1'
#
loop_
_entity.id
_entity.type
_entity.pdbx_description
1 polymer ?
#
loop_
_entity_poly.entity_id
_entity_poly.type
_entity_poly.pdbx_seq_one_letter_code
_entity_poly.pdbx_strand_id
1 'polypeptide(L)'
;MQRIWFEWVKKHAPGLVLVALLSVASIWLADFIGKDLLGFVKSPISAVMVAMLVGLLLRNLVRLPETFEAGIKFSVKRILRVGIVLLGLRLSVVEMLSVIRTGFPVVLACVVVGLVLPHLLNRWLKLPRELVSLISVGTSICGVSAIVATSESMGAK
;
A
#
# COMPACT_ATOMS: atom_id res chain seq x y z
N MET A 1 -25.59 7.90 -18.50
CA MET A 1 -24.21 7.77 -17.96
C MET A 1 -24.10 6.88 -16.71
N GLN A 2 -25.03 6.93 -15.74
CA GLN A 2 -24.92 6.15 -14.49
C GLN A 2 -25.38 4.68 -14.53
N ARG A 3 -26.28 4.29 -15.45
CA ARG A 3 -26.81 2.91 -15.52
C ARG A 3 -25.81 1.86 -16.03
N ILE A 4 -24.81 2.28 -16.80
CA ILE A 4 -23.75 1.41 -17.33
C ILE A 4 -22.78 0.98 -16.21
N TRP A 5 -22.67 1.79 -15.14
CA TRP A 5 -21.80 1.54 -13.99
C TRP A 5 -22.25 0.33 -13.16
N PHE A 6 -23.57 0.06 -13.09
CA PHE A 6 -24.14 -0.97 -12.21
C PHE A 6 -24.03 -2.40 -12.77
N GLU A 7 -24.22 -2.59 -14.08
CA GLU A 7 -24.02 -3.89 -14.75
C GLU A 7 -22.52 -4.23 -14.93
N TRP A 8 -21.65 -3.22 -14.91
CA TRP A 8 -20.18 -3.38 -14.98
C TRP A 8 -19.57 -3.80 -13.63
N VAL A 9 -20.16 -3.31 -12.52
CA VAL A 9 -19.86 -3.77 -11.14
C VAL A 9 -20.25 -5.24 -10.95
N LYS A 10 -21.38 -5.70 -11.51
CA LYS A 10 -21.75 -7.14 -11.49
C LYS A 10 -20.70 -8.06 -12.11
N LYS A 11 -19.99 -7.59 -13.16
CA LYS A 11 -18.93 -8.37 -13.82
C LYS A 11 -17.60 -8.40 -13.04
N HIS A 12 -17.34 -7.40 -12.18
CA HIS A 12 -16.14 -7.31 -11.31
C HIS A 12 -16.42 -7.65 -9.84
N ALA A 13 -17.67 -7.92 -9.49
CA ALA A 13 -18.14 -8.35 -8.18
C ALA A 13 -17.38 -9.54 -7.58
N PRO A 14 -16.99 -10.60 -8.32
CA PRO A 14 -16.28 -11.72 -7.67
C PRO A 14 -14.92 -11.29 -7.09
N GLY A 15 -14.22 -10.35 -7.73
CA GLY A 15 -12.95 -9.82 -7.23
C GLY A 15 -13.12 -8.98 -5.97
N LEU A 16 -14.16 -8.15 -5.92
CA LEU A 16 -14.47 -7.32 -4.75
C LEU A 16 -14.99 -8.17 -3.58
N VAL A 17 -15.79 -9.20 -3.86
CA VAL A 17 -16.28 -10.16 -2.86
C VAL A 17 -15.13 -10.98 -2.31
N LEU A 18 -14.14 -11.39 -3.12
CA LEU A 18 -12.95 -12.07 -2.62
C LEU A 18 -12.10 -11.17 -1.73
N VAL A 19 -11.90 -9.90 -2.11
CA VAL A 19 -11.16 -8.93 -1.28
C VAL A 19 -11.94 -8.61 0.01
N ALA A 20 -13.26 -8.53 -0.04
CA ALA A 20 -14.10 -8.33 1.14
C ALA A 20 -14.08 -9.57 2.05
N LEU A 21 -14.21 -10.78 1.50
CA LEU A 21 -14.10 -12.04 2.26
C LEU A 21 -12.70 -12.20 2.85
N LEU A 22 -11.66 -11.84 2.10
CA LEU A 22 -10.28 -11.87 2.59
C LEU A 22 -10.02 -10.80 3.64
N SER A 23 -10.58 -9.61 3.49
CA SER A 23 -10.49 -8.57 4.51
C SER A 23 -11.22 -9.00 5.78
N VAL A 24 -12.43 -9.56 5.66
CA VAL A 24 -13.20 -10.10 6.78
C VAL A 24 -12.47 -11.27 7.43
N ALA A 25 -11.94 -12.21 6.63
CA ALA A 25 -11.16 -13.33 7.12
C ALA A 25 -9.86 -12.87 7.80
N SER A 26 -9.15 -11.89 7.24
CA SER A 26 -7.95 -11.30 7.85
C SER A 26 -8.26 -10.54 9.14
N ILE A 27 -9.39 -9.84 9.22
CA ILE A 27 -9.83 -9.17 10.45
C ILE A 27 -10.17 -10.22 11.52
N TRP A 28 -10.87 -11.29 11.14
CA TRP A 28 -11.20 -12.39 12.05
C TRP A 28 -9.95 -13.14 12.54
N LEU A 29 -9.00 -13.39 11.64
CA LEU A 29 -7.73 -14.05 11.97
C LEU A 29 -6.81 -13.15 12.81
N ALA A 30 -6.80 -11.83 12.54
CA ALA A 30 -6.02 -10.86 13.32
C ALA A 30 -6.57 -10.67 14.74
N ASP A 31 -7.90 -10.73 14.90
CA ASP A 31 -8.56 -10.67 16.21
C ASP A 31 -8.28 -11.94 17.03
N PHE A 32 -8.28 -13.12 16.39
CA PHE A 32 -7.95 -14.40 17.02
C PHE A 32 -6.46 -14.52 17.41
N ILE A 33 -5.53 -14.08 16.54
CA ILE A 33 -4.08 -14.05 16.86
C ILE A 33 -3.77 -13.01 17.95
N GLY A 34 -4.49 -11.88 17.96
CA GLY A 34 -4.22 -10.75 18.85
C GLY A 34 -4.68 -10.99 20.29
N LYS A 35 -5.79 -11.71 20.49
CA LYS A 35 -6.36 -11.95 21.82
C LYS A 35 -5.83 -13.22 22.50
N ASP A 36 -5.70 -14.35 21.80
CA ASP A 36 -5.41 -15.64 22.44
C ASP A 36 -3.92 -15.97 22.62
N LEU A 37 -3.01 -15.40 21.83
CA LEU A 37 -1.58 -15.75 21.91
C LEU A 37 -0.68 -14.71 22.59
N LEU A 38 -1.11 -13.45 22.69
CA LEU A 38 -0.25 -12.35 23.18
C LEU A 38 -0.79 -11.59 24.40
N GLY A 39 -2.04 -11.76 24.82
CA GLY A 39 -2.49 -11.25 26.14
C GLY A 39 -2.24 -9.76 26.42
N PHE A 40 -2.24 -8.89 25.39
CA PHE A 40 -2.03 -7.44 25.56
C PHE A 40 -3.24 -6.65 25.09
N VAL A 41 -3.61 -5.62 25.87
CA VAL A 41 -4.77 -4.72 25.67
C VAL A 41 -4.66 -3.86 24.39
N LYS A 42 -3.51 -3.85 23.70
CA LYS A 42 -3.32 -3.08 22.46
C LYS A 42 -2.22 -3.71 21.60
N SER A 43 -2.58 -4.23 20.42
CA SER A 43 -1.63 -4.85 19.48
C SER A 43 -0.65 -3.82 18.91
N PRO A 44 0.68 -3.96 19.11
CA PRO A 44 1.70 -3.17 18.42
C PRO A 44 1.87 -3.57 16.94
N ILE A 45 1.20 -4.63 16.51
CA ILE A 45 1.19 -5.11 15.14
C ILE A 45 0.02 -4.45 14.41
N SER A 46 0.34 -3.56 13.47
CA SER A 46 -0.67 -2.91 12.63
C SER A 46 -1.45 -3.95 11.85
N ALA A 47 -2.79 -3.90 11.90
CA ALA A 47 -3.68 -4.75 11.12
C ALA A 47 -3.34 -4.72 9.62
N VAL A 48 -2.76 -3.60 9.14
CA VAL A 48 -2.27 -3.43 7.77
C VAL A 48 -1.13 -4.41 7.43
N MET A 49 -0.20 -4.64 8.37
CA MET A 49 0.92 -5.56 8.18
C MET A 49 0.44 -7.01 8.05
N VAL A 50 -0.50 -7.40 8.91
CA VAL A 50 -1.12 -8.74 8.89
C VAL A 50 -1.92 -8.95 7.60
N ALA A 51 -2.73 -7.97 7.21
CA ALA A 51 -3.49 -8.02 5.95
C ALA A 51 -2.56 -8.14 4.73
N MET A 52 -1.42 -7.44 4.74
CA MET A 52 -0.43 -7.52 3.66
C MET A 52 0.23 -8.90 3.59
N LEU A 53 0.60 -9.50 4.72
CA LEU A 53 1.19 -10.85 4.77
C LEU A 53 0.20 -11.93 4.36
N VAL A 54 -1.04 -11.87 4.85
CA VAL A 54 -2.09 -12.84 4.48
C VAL A 54 -2.42 -12.70 3.00
N GLY A 55 -2.56 -11.47 2.48
CA GLY A 55 -2.77 -11.22 1.05
C GLY A 55 -1.63 -11.76 0.17
N LEU A 56 -0.38 -11.64 0.63
CA LEU A 56 0.79 -12.19 -0.05
C LEU A 56 0.76 -13.73 -0.06
N LEU A 57 0.49 -14.36 1.08
CA LEU A 57 0.39 -15.82 1.21
C LEU A 57 -0.72 -16.40 0.32
N LEU A 58 -1.88 -15.76 0.28
CA LEU A 58 -3.01 -16.18 -0.55
C LEU A 58 -2.69 -16.08 -2.04
N ARG A 59 -2.05 -14.99 -2.47
CA ARG A 59 -1.61 -14.85 -3.87
C ARG A 59 -0.52 -15.86 -4.24
N ASN A 60 0.27 -16.32 -3.27
CA ASN A 60 1.30 -17.32 -3.47
C ASN A 60 0.74 -18.76 -3.51
N LEU A 61 -0.26 -19.07 -2.66
CA LEU A 61 -0.87 -20.40 -2.58
C LEU A 61 -1.96 -20.65 -3.63
N VAL A 62 -2.68 -19.60 -4.03
CA VAL A 62 -3.81 -19.68 -4.96
C VAL A 62 -3.49 -18.89 -6.23
N ARG A 63 -3.39 -19.58 -7.37
CA ARG A 63 -3.36 -18.91 -8.69
C ARG A 63 -4.72 -18.26 -8.94
N LEU A 64 -4.79 -16.96 -8.70
CA LEU A 64 -5.98 -16.16 -8.91
C LEU A 64 -6.30 -16.07 -10.42
N PRO A 65 -7.53 -16.38 -10.86
CA PRO A 65 -7.98 -16.14 -12.23
C PRO A 65 -7.87 -14.66 -12.63
N GLU A 66 -7.71 -14.39 -13.93
CA GLU A 66 -7.51 -13.05 -14.51
C GLU A 66 -8.61 -12.04 -14.10
N THR A 67 -9.81 -12.53 -13.83
CA THR A 67 -10.97 -11.75 -13.36
C THR A 67 -10.74 -11.14 -11.96
N PHE A 68 -9.96 -11.80 -11.11
CA PHE A 68 -9.60 -11.29 -9.76
C PHE A 68 -8.50 -10.24 -9.84
N GLU A 69 -7.52 -10.40 -10.74
CA GLU A 69 -6.49 -9.38 -10.96
C GLU A 69 -7.08 -8.06 -11.48
N ALA A 70 -8.09 -8.13 -12.35
CA ALA A 70 -8.82 -6.96 -12.81
C ALA A 70 -9.51 -6.21 -11.65
N GLY A 71 -10.13 -6.94 -10.71
CA GLY A 71 -10.77 -6.37 -9.52
C GLY A 71 -9.78 -5.73 -8.54
N ILE A 72 -8.61 -6.36 -8.33
CA ILE A 72 -7.55 -5.83 -7.45
C ILE A 72 -6.96 -4.55 -8.05
N LYS A 73 -6.63 -4.54 -9.35
CA LYS A 73 -6.10 -3.34 -10.04
C LYS A 73 -7.08 -2.18 -10.00
N PHE A 74 -8.38 -2.45 -10.10
CA PHE A 74 -9.42 -1.43 -9.98
C PHE A 74 -9.43 -0.79 -8.58
N SER A 75 -9.34 -1.60 -7.53
CA SER A 75 -9.34 -1.13 -6.14
C SER A 75 -8.13 -0.22 -5.85
N VAL A 76 -6.94 -0.62 -6.30
CA VAL A 76 -5.72 0.20 -6.14
C VAL A 76 -5.80 1.50 -6.92
N LYS A 77 -6.32 1.50 -8.16
CA LYS A 77 -6.36 2.74 -8.97
C LYS A 77 -7.48 3.70 -8.55
N ARG A 78 -8.65 3.19 -8.18
CA ARG A 78 -9.86 4.02 -8.00
C ARG A 78 -10.26 4.20 -6.55
N ILE A 79 -10.36 3.13 -5.76
CA ILE A 79 -10.70 3.24 -4.34
C ILE A 79 -9.60 4.01 -3.59
N LEU A 80 -8.32 3.67 -3.82
CA LEU A 80 -7.22 4.33 -3.13
C LEU A 80 -7.17 5.83 -3.46
N ARG A 81 -7.39 6.20 -4.72
CA ARG A 81 -7.41 7.61 -5.15
C ARG A 81 -8.55 8.39 -4.50
N VAL A 82 -9.75 7.80 -4.43
CA VAL A 82 -10.89 8.42 -3.71
C VAL A 82 -10.56 8.58 -2.23
N GLY A 83 -9.93 7.57 -1.61
CA GLY A 83 -9.47 7.64 -0.23
C GLY A 83 -8.46 8.77 0.01
N ILE A 84 -7.46 8.93 -0.86
CA ILE A 84 -6.46 10.01 -0.78
C ILE A 84 -7.13 11.39 -0.94
N VAL A 85 -8.12 11.53 -1.83
CA VAL A 85 -8.86 12.79 -2.00
C VAL A 85 -9.67 13.12 -0.75
N LEU A 86 -10.38 12.15 -0.17
CA LEU A 86 -11.12 12.32 1.08
C LEU A 86 -10.19 12.62 2.27
N LEU A 87 -9.02 11.99 2.32
CA LEU A 87 -7.99 12.28 3.32
C LEU A 87 -7.50 13.73 3.20
N GLY A 88 -7.30 14.21 1.97
CA GLY A 88 -6.95 15.61 1.70
C GLY A 88 -8.04 16.59 2.13
N LEU A 89 -9.32 16.26 1.90
CA LEU A 89 -10.45 17.08 2.36
C LEU A 89 -10.62 17.08 3.89
N ARG A 90 -10.15 16.03 4.57
CA ARG A 90 -10.15 15.94 6.03
C ARG A 90 -9.03 16.76 6.69
N LEU A 91 -7.93 17.01 5.98
CA LEU A 91 -6.86 17.87 6.47
C LEU A 91 -7.29 19.33 6.39
N SER A 92 -7.29 20.03 7.53
CA SER A 92 -7.49 21.48 7.54
C SER A 92 -6.27 22.17 6.94
N VAL A 93 -6.48 23.19 6.10
CA VAL A 93 -5.40 24.04 5.53
C VAL A 93 -4.51 24.63 6.64
N VAL A 94 -5.10 24.89 7.80
CA VAL A 94 -4.40 25.43 8.98
C VAL A 94 -3.49 24.38 9.63
N GLU A 95 -3.94 23.13 9.75
CA GLU A 95 -3.10 22.04 10.25
C GLU A 95 -1.95 21.75 9.29
N MET A 96 -2.22 21.75 7.98
CA MET A 96 -1.21 21.53 6.96
C MET A 96 -0.05 22.56 7.07
N LEU A 97 -0.36 23.85 7.24
CA LEU A 97 0.64 24.90 7.39
C LEU A 97 1.50 24.74 8.67
N SER A 98 0.87 24.33 9.78
CA SER A 98 1.57 24.07 11.04
C SER A 98 2.53 22.87 10.93
N VAL A 99 2.06 21.80 10.30
CA VAL A 99 2.84 20.58 10.05
C VAL A 99 3.99 20.83 9.08
N ILE A 100 3.80 21.65 8.04
CA ILE A 100 4.90 22.00 7.13
C ILE A 100 5.98 22.77 7.89
N ARG A 101 5.63 23.76 8.72
CA ARG A 101 6.63 24.59 9.42
C ARG A 101 7.54 23.76 10.35
N THR A 102 6.97 22.78 11.04
CA THR A 102 7.70 21.93 12.00
C THR A 102 8.27 20.68 11.34
N GLY A 103 7.57 20.11 10.36
CA GLY A 103 7.88 18.82 9.74
C GLY A 103 8.74 18.93 8.48
N PHE A 104 8.83 20.08 7.81
CA PHE A 104 9.66 20.22 6.61
C PHE A 104 11.13 19.77 6.79
N PRO A 105 11.87 20.16 7.85
CA PRO A 105 13.25 19.69 8.03
C PRO A 105 13.32 18.18 8.27
N VAL A 106 12.34 17.61 8.98
CA VAL A 106 12.28 16.16 9.26
C VAL A 106 12.01 15.38 7.98
N VAL A 107 11.05 15.81 7.17
CA VAL A 107 10.73 15.18 5.89
C VAL A 107 11.92 15.27 4.94
N LEU A 108 12.57 16.43 4.85
CA LEU A 108 13.77 16.61 4.02
C LEU A 108 14.89 15.66 4.47
N ALA A 109 15.15 15.57 5.77
CA ALA A 109 16.13 14.64 6.33
C ALA A 109 15.76 13.18 6.01
N CYS A 110 14.51 12.76 6.23
CA CYS A 110 14.04 11.42 5.91
C CYS A 110 14.19 11.09 4.42
N VAL A 111 13.89 12.03 3.51
CA VAL A 111 14.04 11.83 2.07
C VAL A 111 15.51 11.68 1.70
N VAL A 112 16.39 12.57 2.19
CA VAL A 112 17.84 12.48 1.91
C VAL A 112 18.42 11.18 2.46
N VAL A 113 18.06 10.81 3.69
CA VAL A 113 18.52 9.58 4.34
C VAL A 113 18.01 8.35 3.59
N GLY A 114 16.72 8.31 3.23
CA GLY A 114 16.11 7.21 2.47
C GLY A 114 16.62 7.10 1.04
N LEU A 115 17.18 8.18 0.46
CA LEU A 115 17.87 8.15 -0.82
C LEU A 115 19.33 7.68 -0.69
N VAL A 116 20.07 8.21 0.28
CA VAL A 116 21.51 7.96 0.40
C VAL A 116 21.82 6.58 0.98
N LEU A 117 21.07 6.12 1.99
CA LEU A 117 21.35 4.82 2.64
C LEU A 117 21.33 3.66 1.65
N PRO A 118 20.28 3.45 0.83
CA PRO A 118 20.21 2.31 -0.07
C PRO A 118 21.31 2.34 -1.14
N HIS A 119 21.71 3.52 -1.60
CA HIS A 119 22.81 3.68 -2.55
C HIS A 119 24.16 3.31 -1.93
N LEU A 120 24.37 3.66 -0.65
CA LEU A 120 25.58 3.29 0.08
C LEU A 120 25.61 1.78 0.37
N LEU A 121 24.48 1.21 0.79
CA LEU A 121 24.32 -0.22 1.08
C LEU A 121 24.44 -1.09 -0.18
N ASN A 122 24.11 -0.54 -1.35
CA ASN A 122 24.29 -1.23 -2.62
C ASN A 122 25.76 -1.64 -2.87
N ARG A 123 26.73 -0.90 -2.32
CA ARG A 123 28.15 -1.26 -2.44
C ARG A 123 28.45 -2.62 -1.80
N TRP A 124 27.64 -3.05 -0.83
CA TRP A 124 27.77 -4.34 -0.14
C TRP A 124 26.88 -5.41 -0.77
N LEU A 125 25.65 -5.05 -1.18
CA LEU A 125 24.68 -6.01 -1.72
C LEU A 125 24.82 -6.28 -3.22
N LYS A 126 25.59 -5.48 -3.98
CA LYS A 126 25.80 -5.62 -5.44
C LYS A 126 24.49 -5.80 -6.23
N LEU A 127 23.46 -5.02 -5.90
CA LEU A 127 22.17 -5.07 -6.56
C LEU A 127 22.18 -4.28 -7.89
N PRO A 128 21.32 -4.65 -8.86
CA PRO A 128 21.13 -3.86 -10.07
C PRO A 128 20.61 -2.46 -9.73
N ARG A 129 21.06 -1.45 -10.51
CA ARG A 129 20.78 -0.03 -10.24
C ARG A 129 19.27 0.28 -10.17
N GLU A 130 18.47 -0.39 -10.99
CA GLU A 130 17.01 -0.22 -11.02
C GLU A 130 16.36 -0.59 -9.68
N LEU A 131 16.70 -1.75 -9.10
CA LEU A 131 16.12 -2.17 -7.82
C LEU A 131 16.50 -1.24 -6.68
N VAL A 132 17.74 -0.74 -6.67
CA VAL A 132 18.20 0.22 -5.65
C VAL A 132 17.43 1.52 -5.76
N SER A 133 17.21 2.02 -6.97
CA SER A 133 16.39 3.21 -7.21
C SER A 133 14.94 3.00 -6.78
N LEU A 134 14.32 1.85 -7.10
CA LEU A 134 12.94 1.53 -6.70
C LEU A 134 12.80 1.46 -5.17
N ILE A 135 13.71 0.78 -4.47
CA ILE A 135 13.67 0.64 -3.00
C ILE A 135 13.92 2.00 -2.32
N SER A 136 14.88 2.77 -2.83
CA SER A 136 15.22 4.12 -2.37
C SER A 136 14.05 5.09 -2.48
N VAL A 137 13.40 5.13 -3.64
CA VAL A 137 12.25 6.01 -3.89
C VAL A 137 11.04 5.56 -3.07
N GLY A 138 10.79 4.25 -3.01
CA GLY A 138 9.70 3.67 -2.22
C GLY A 138 9.82 3.97 -0.72
N THR A 139 11.03 3.93 -0.17
CA THR A 139 11.28 4.16 1.26
C THR A 139 11.22 5.64 1.64
N SER A 140 11.61 6.54 0.73
CA SER A 140 11.72 7.97 1.02
C SER A 140 10.41 8.75 0.90
N ILE A 141 9.54 8.39 -0.07
CA ILE A 141 8.43 9.27 -0.47
C ILE A 141 7.13 8.88 0.20
N CYS A 142 6.66 7.63 0.04
CA CYS A 142 5.52 7.05 0.79
C CYS A 142 5.08 5.66 0.25
N GLY A 143 6.00 4.83 -0.24
CA GLY A 143 5.71 3.41 -0.51
C GLY A 143 5.30 3.08 -1.94
N VAL A 144 4.28 2.23 -2.08
CA VAL A 144 4.01 1.45 -3.30
C VAL A 144 3.64 2.32 -4.51
N SER A 145 2.95 3.44 -4.30
CA SER A 145 2.59 4.37 -5.37
C SER A 145 3.82 4.99 -6.04
N ALA A 146 4.86 5.33 -5.27
CA ALA A 146 6.09 5.88 -5.79
C ALA A 146 6.87 4.82 -6.61
N ILE A 147 6.91 3.58 -6.11
CA ILE A 147 7.56 2.45 -6.81
C ILE A 147 6.92 2.23 -8.18
N VAL A 148 5.58 2.20 -8.25
CA VAL A 148 4.85 1.98 -9.52
C VAL A 148 5.09 3.12 -10.52
N ALA A 149 5.07 4.37 -10.05
CA ALA A 149 5.33 5.52 -10.92
C ALA A 149 6.76 5.50 -11.48
N THR A 150 7.76 5.17 -10.64
CA THR A 150 9.15 5.08 -11.06
C THR A 150 9.39 3.89 -11.99
N SER A 151 8.78 2.73 -11.74
CA SER A 151 8.89 1.56 -12.63
C SER A 151 8.31 1.85 -14.02
N GLU A 152 7.17 2.55 -14.11
CA GLU A 152 6.58 2.96 -15.39
C GLU A 152 7.51 3.92 -16.17
N SER A 153 8.19 4.83 -15.47
CA SER A 153 9.12 5.78 -16.10
C SER A 153 10.44 5.16 -16.59
N MET A 154 10.89 4.09 -15.93
CA MET A 154 12.16 3.42 -16.24
C MET A 154 11.99 2.22 -17.18
N GLY A 155 10.75 1.83 -17.52
CA GLY A 155 10.46 0.66 -18.34
C GLY A 155 10.78 -0.68 -17.65
N ALA A 156 11.03 -0.65 -16.34
CA ALA A 156 11.25 -1.84 -15.53
C ALA A 156 9.92 -2.54 -15.25
N LYS A 157 9.82 -3.82 -15.57
CA LYS A 157 8.56 -4.60 -15.56
C LYS A 157 8.45 -5.53 -14.37
#